data_AF-W0RPB2-F1
#
_entry.id   AF-W0RPB2-F1
#
_cell.length_a   1.000
_cell.length_b   1.000
_cell.length_c   1.000
_cell.angle_alpha   90.00
_cell.angle_beta   90.00
_cell.angle_gamma   90.00
#
_symmetry.space_group_name_H-M   'P 1'
#
loop_
_entity.id
_entity.type
_entity.pdbx_description
1 polymer ?
#
loop_
_entity_poly.entity_id
_entity_poly.type
_entity_poly.pdbx_seq_one_letter_code
_entity_poly.pdbx_strand_id
1 'polypeptide(L)'
;MTESRLAELLGALVDGWCARRALEPLAVLLPAYLAFSGLTDAWLDLAQAVDDLRGLGPDALTDEERAVVSEARALIHQALKAAGITHP
;
A
#
# COMPACT_ATOMS: atom_id res chain seq x y z
N MET A 1 12.86 8.85 6.31
CA MET A 1 13.42 7.52 5.99
C MET A 1 12.33 6.51 5.63
N THR A 2 11.23 6.46 6.41
CA THR A 2 10.06 5.57 6.18
C THR A 2 9.41 5.76 4.80
N GLU A 3 9.28 7.00 4.33
CA GLU A 3 8.61 7.33 3.07
C GLU A 3 9.34 6.80 1.82
N SER A 4 10.67 6.91 1.78
CA SER A 4 11.48 6.38 0.67
C SER A 4 11.37 4.85 0.58
N ARG A 5 11.42 4.16 1.73
CA ARG A 5 11.24 2.70 1.77
C ARG A 5 9.84 2.30 1.32
N LEU A 6 8.81 3.03 1.76
CA LEU A 6 7.44 2.77 1.34
C LEU A 6 7.28 2.93 -0.18
N ALA A 7 7.84 3.99 -0.75
CA ALA A 7 7.80 4.21 -2.20
C ALA A 7 8.46 3.06 -2.98
N GLU A 8 9.61 2.55 -2.51
CA GLU A 8 10.27 1.38 -3.11
C GLU A 8 9.39 0.12 -3.08
N LEU A 9 8.76 -0.16 -1.93
CA LEU A 9 7.90 -1.34 -1.77
C LEU A 9 6.67 -1.27 -2.68
N LEU A 10 5.99 -0.11 -2.70
CA LEU A 10 4.79 0.07 -3.52
C LEU A 10 5.15 0.08 -5.00
N GLY A 11 6.26 0.70 -5.39
CA GLY A 11 6.78 0.63 -6.77
C GLY A 11 7.04 -0.79 -7.22
N ALA A 12 7.72 -1.60 -6.40
CA ALA A 12 7.99 -3.01 -6.71
C ALA A 12 6.71 -3.84 -6.88
N LEU A 13 5.69 -3.61 -6.04
CA LEU A 13 4.38 -4.26 -6.18
C LEU A 13 3.71 -3.86 -7.50
N VAL A 14 3.63 -2.55 -7.79
CA VAL A 14 3.00 -2.03 -9.02
C VAL A 14 3.70 -2.59 -10.26
N ASP A 15 5.04 -2.58 -10.29
CA ASP A 15 5.82 -3.09 -11.42
C ASP A 15 5.60 -4.61 -11.59
N GLY A 16 5.63 -5.38 -10.50
CA GLY A 16 5.37 -6.82 -10.52
C GLY A 16 3.97 -7.16 -11.01
N TRP A 17 2.95 -6.44 -10.53
CA TRP A 17 1.57 -6.60 -10.96
C TRP A 17 1.35 -6.18 -12.41
N CYS A 18 2.02 -5.13 -12.89
CA CYS A 18 2.02 -4.76 -14.30
C CYS A 18 2.62 -5.87 -15.17
N ALA A 19 3.75 -6.46 -14.75
CA ALA A 19 4.42 -7.53 -15.48
C ALA A 19 3.56 -8.79 -15.60
N ARG A 20 2.87 -9.20 -14.52
CA ARG A 20 1.99 -10.38 -14.52
C ARG A 20 0.52 -10.10 -14.85
N ARG A 21 0.16 -8.85 -15.17
CA ARG A 21 -1.21 -8.37 -15.46
C ARG A 21 -2.19 -8.63 -14.31
N ALA A 22 -1.78 -8.41 -13.07
CA ALA A 22 -2.63 -8.53 -11.89
C ALA A 22 -3.52 -7.29 -11.74
N LEU A 23 -4.60 -7.22 -12.52
CA LEU A 23 -5.44 -6.03 -12.61
C LEU A 23 -6.21 -5.73 -11.32
N GLU A 24 -6.60 -6.76 -10.56
CA GLU A 24 -7.37 -6.60 -9.33
C GLU A 24 -6.59 -5.85 -8.24
N PRO A 25 -5.37 -6.26 -7.83
CA PRO A 25 -4.60 -5.49 -6.85
C PRO A 25 -4.16 -4.11 -7.39
N LEU A 26 -3.92 -3.98 -8.70
CA LEU A 26 -3.66 -2.68 -9.33
C LEU A 26 -4.86 -1.74 -9.20
N ALA A 27 -6.08 -2.23 -9.43
CA ALA A 27 -7.29 -1.42 -9.34
C ALA A 27 -7.55 -0.90 -7.93
N VAL A 28 -7.15 -1.67 -6.90
CA VAL A 28 -7.25 -1.26 -5.50
C VAL A 28 -6.19 -0.21 -5.14
N LEU A 29 -4.92 -0.46 -5.49
CA LEU A 29 -3.83 0.37 -5.01
C LEU A 29 -3.62 1.65 -5.82
N LEU A 30 -3.72 1.59 -7.16
CA LEU A 30 -3.31 2.69 -8.04
C LEU A 30 -4.03 4.02 -7.76
N PRO A 31 -5.34 4.06 -7.46
CA PRO A 31 -6.01 5.33 -7.16
C PRO A 31 -5.36 6.07 -5.98
N ALA A 32 -5.12 5.38 -4.87
CA ALA A 32 -4.49 5.97 -3.68
C ALA A 32 -2.99 6.24 -3.91
N TYR A 33 -2.29 5.34 -4.59
CA TYR A 33 -0.86 5.48 -4.88
C TYR A 33 -0.55 6.68 -5.79
N LEU A 34 -1.31 6.87 -6.86
CA LEU A 34 -1.10 7.96 -7.81
C LEU A 34 -1.60 9.32 -7.29
N ALA A 35 -2.61 9.31 -6.41
CA ALA A 35 -3.12 10.51 -5.76
C ALA A 35 -2.29 10.91 -4.52
N PHE A 36 -1.27 10.11 -4.15
CA PHE A 36 -0.52 10.32 -2.92
C PHE A 36 0.26 11.64 -2.94
N SER A 37 -0.12 12.56 -2.06
CA SER A 37 0.45 13.91 -1.94
C SER A 37 1.34 14.10 -0.72
N GLY A 38 1.50 13.07 0.12
CA GLY A 38 2.21 13.15 1.41
C GLY A 38 1.42 13.85 2.53
N LEU A 39 0.23 14.38 2.25
CA LEU A 39 -0.67 14.95 3.25
C LEU A 39 -1.38 13.86 4.08
N THR A 40 -1.84 14.22 5.28
CA THR A 40 -2.55 13.34 6.22
C THR A 40 -3.64 12.50 5.57
N ASP A 41 -4.53 13.11 4.79
CA ASP A 41 -5.65 12.40 4.15
C ASP A 41 -5.14 11.38 3.13
N ALA A 42 -4.08 11.73 2.38
CA ALA A 42 -3.46 10.81 1.43
C ALA A 42 -2.80 9.61 2.14
N TRP A 43 -2.28 9.77 3.37
CA TRP A 43 -1.79 8.65 4.17
C TRP A 43 -2.91 7.72 4.65
N LEU A 44 -4.09 8.26 4.95
CA LEU A 44 -5.27 7.47 5.33
C LEU A 44 -5.82 6.69 4.13
N ASP A 45 -5.94 7.34 2.97
CA ASP A 45 -6.35 6.67 1.72
C ASP A 45 -5.41 5.53 1.35
N LEU A 46 -4.10 5.75 1.51
CA LEU A 46 -3.10 4.72 1.25
C LEU A 46 -3.17 3.58 2.28
N ALA A 47 -3.43 3.89 3.56
CA ALA A 47 -3.64 2.87 4.59
C ALA A 47 -4.84 1.97 4.27
N GLN A 48 -5.97 2.60 3.88
CA GLN A 48 -7.17 1.89 3.51
C GLN A 48 -6.95 0.99 2.29
N ALA A 49 -6.35 1.52 1.22
CA ALA A 49 -6.04 0.75 0.02
C ALA A 49 -5.15 -0.47 0.33
N VAL A 50 -4.15 -0.31 1.19
CA VAL A 50 -3.27 -1.41 1.62
C VAL A 50 -4.00 -2.45 2.47
N ASP A 51 -4.98 -2.04 3.29
CA ASP A 51 -5.83 -2.98 4.01
C ASP A 51 -6.82 -3.70 3.09
N ASP A 52 -7.37 -3.03 2.08
CA ASP A 52 -8.26 -3.63 1.08
C ASP A 52 -7.54 -4.70 0.25
N LEU A 53 -6.25 -4.51 -0.07
CA LEU A 53 -5.42 -5.52 -0.72
C LEU A 53 -5.38 -6.85 0.05
N ARG A 54 -5.44 -6.80 1.39
CA ARG A 54 -5.45 -8.00 2.24
C ARG A 54 -6.80 -8.70 2.25
N GLY A 55 -7.87 -8.01 1.86
CA GLY A 55 -9.22 -8.54 1.69
C GLY A 55 -9.47 -9.21 0.33
N LEU A 56 -8.52 -9.10 -0.60
CA LEU A 56 -8.63 -9.74 -1.91
C LEU A 56 -8.60 -11.27 -1.81
N GLY A 57 -9.07 -11.92 -2.88
CA GLY A 57 -9.09 -13.38 -2.98
C GLY A 57 -7.70 -14.03 -2.84
N PRO A 58 -7.64 -15.33 -2.52
CA PRO A 58 -6.37 -16.03 -2.22
C PRO A 58 -5.36 -15.96 -3.38
N ASP A 59 -5.84 -15.93 -4.62
CA ASP A 59 -5.03 -15.90 -5.85
C ASP A 59 -4.65 -14.48 -6.32
N ALA A 60 -5.17 -13.44 -5.65
CA ALA A 60 -4.92 -12.06 -6.07
C ALA A 60 -3.47 -11.63 -5.79
N LEU A 61 -2.88 -12.12 -4.70
CA LEU A 61 -1.52 -11.83 -4.26
C LEU A 61 -0.70 -13.11 -4.10
N THR A 62 0.59 -13.07 -4.40
CA THR A 62 1.52 -14.13 -3.98
C THR A 62 1.87 -14.00 -2.50
N ASP A 63 2.54 -15.01 -1.94
CA ASP A 63 2.99 -14.94 -0.55
C ASP A 63 4.09 -13.90 -0.34
N GLU A 64 4.99 -13.71 -1.33
CA GLU A 64 5.96 -12.61 -1.29
C GLU A 64 5.25 -11.26 -1.35
N GLU A 65 4.27 -11.09 -2.23
CA GLU A 65 3.51 -9.85 -2.34
C GLU A 65 2.73 -9.56 -1.05
N ARG A 66 2.15 -10.57 -0.40
CA ARG A 66 1.49 -10.42 0.91
C ARG A 66 2.45 -9.98 2.01
N ALA A 67 3.69 -10.48 2.00
CA ALA A 67 4.71 -10.04 2.94
C ALA A 67 5.07 -8.57 2.71
N VAL A 68 5.23 -8.16 1.45
CA VAL A 68 5.51 -6.76 1.09
C VAL A 68 4.36 -5.83 1.44
N VAL A 69 3.10 -6.23 1.18
CA VAL A 69 1.89 -5.48 1.59
C VAL A 69 1.86 -5.31 3.11
N SER A 70 2.21 -6.35 3.87
CA SER A 70 2.27 -6.29 5.34
C SER A 70 3.36 -5.34 5.84
N GLU A 71 4.53 -5.31 5.20
CA GLU A 71 5.60 -4.35 5.51
C GLU A 71 5.16 -2.91 5.18
N ALA A 72 4.61 -2.67 3.99
CA ALA A 72 4.10 -1.37 3.57
C ALA A 72 3.05 -0.84 4.55
N ARG A 73 2.11 -1.69 4.98
CA ARG A 73 1.11 -1.39 6.00
C ARG A 73 1.75 -0.92 7.30
N ALA A 74 2.75 -1.66 7.80
CA ALA A 74 3.44 -1.31 9.04
C ALA A 74 4.11 0.07 8.95
N LEU A 75 4.74 0.39 7.81
CA LEU A 75 5.37 1.69 7.57
C LEU A 75 4.35 2.83 7.52
N ILE A 76 3.19 2.62 6.87
CA ILE A 76 2.10 3.61 6.81
C ILE A 76 1.57 3.90 8.22
N HIS A 77 1.27 2.89 9.03
CA HIS A 77 0.79 3.11 10.39
C HIS A 77 1.84 3.78 11.29
N GLN A 78 3.13 3.49 11.10
CA GLN A 78 4.20 4.19 11.81
C GLN A 78 4.22 5.68 11.45
N ALA A 79 4.07 6.02 10.16
CA ALA A 79 4.00 7.40 9.70
C ALA A 79 2.77 8.14 10.27
N LEU A 80 1.59 7.51 10.21
CA LEU A 80 0.36 8.05 10.79
C LEU A 80 0.49 8.30 12.30
N LYS A 81 1.06 7.33 13.03
CA LYS A 81 1.31 7.47 14.48
C LYS A 81 2.30 8.60 14.78
N ALA A 82 3.36 8.74 14.00
CA ALA A 82 4.34 9.81 14.15
C ALA A 82 3.73 11.19 13.89
N ALA A 83 2.74 11.27 13.00
CA ALA A 83 1.96 12.48 12.73
C ALA A 83 0.85 12.76 13.76
N GLY A 84 0.69 11.91 14.79
CA GLY A 84 -0.34 12.06 15.83
C GLY A 84 -1.75 11.67 15.37
N ILE A 85 -1.87 11.03 14.22
CA ILE A 85 -3.16 10.58 13.66
C ILE A 85 -3.43 9.20 14.23
N THR A 86 -4.33 9.14 15.21
CA THR A 86 -4.80 7.87 15.77
C THR A 86 -6.16 7.59 15.14
N HIS A 87 -6.21 6.62 14.23
CA HIS A 87 -7.50 6.15 13.72
C HIS A 87 -8.24 5.43 14.87
N PRO A 88 -9.54 5.71 15.10
CA PRO A 88 -10.36 4.92 16.02
C PRO A 88 -10.49 3.45 15.57
#